data_AF-A0A3B9UUW8-F1
#
_entry.id   AF-A0A3B9UUW8-F1
#
_cell.length_a   1.000
_cell.length_b   1.000
_cell.length_c   1.000
_cell.angle_alpha   90.00
_cell.angle_beta   90.00
_cell.angle_gamma   90.00
#
_symmetry.space_group_name_H-M   'P 1'
#
loop_
_entity.id
_entity.type
_entity.pdbx_description
1 polymer ?
#
loop_
_entity_poly.entity_id
_entity_poly.type
_entity_poly.pdbx_seq_one_letter_code
_entity_poly.pdbx_strand_id
1 'polypeptide(L)'
;MKKIIDSGAILSQFPPTTKPEYYNFPKRNYLIASWCRKLLVVEASEKSGALITANFGRMLNREIYAVPNNIYSREAIGTNKLILEEKAKIFINASQLIDDKRVMNNVQLS
;
A
#
# COMPACT_ATOMS: atom_id res chain seq x y z
N MET A 1 -9.10 -15.00 -10.04
CA MET A 1 -8.17 -14.60 -11.11
C MET A 1 -8.84 -14.13 -12.40
N LYS A 2 -9.88 -14.81 -12.92
CA LYS A 2 -10.49 -14.51 -14.24
C LYS A 2 -10.67 -13.01 -14.55
N LYS A 3 -11.34 -12.26 -13.67
CA LYS A 3 -11.52 -10.79 -13.81
C LYS A 3 -10.20 -9.99 -13.91
N ILE A 4 -9.15 -10.38 -13.18
CA ILE A 4 -7.83 -9.70 -13.23
C ILE A 4 -7.14 -10.01 -14.56
N ILE A 5 -7.33 -11.21 -15.10
CA ILE A 5 -6.76 -11.62 -16.39
C ILE A 5 -7.47 -10.92 -17.55
N ASP A 6 -8.80 -10.78 -17.46
CA ASP A 6 -9.61 -10.20 -18.54
C ASP A 6 -9.34 -8.70 -18.77
N SER A 7 -8.96 -7.95 -17.72
CA SER A 7 -8.81 -6.49 -17.80
C SER A 7 -7.62 -5.93 -17.03
N GLY A 8 -6.61 -6.75 -16.75
CA GLY A 8 -5.47 -6.38 -15.91
C GLY A 8 -4.23 -7.22 -16.19
N ALA A 9 -3.37 -7.36 -15.20
CA ALA A 9 -2.14 -8.14 -15.33
C ALA A 9 -1.79 -8.86 -14.02
N ILE A 10 -1.07 -9.98 -14.16
CA ILE A 10 -0.47 -10.71 -13.05
C ILE A 10 1.03 -10.75 -13.31
N LEU A 11 1.81 -10.30 -12.35
CA LEU A 11 3.26 -10.20 -12.46
C LEU A 11 3.90 -11.04 -11.35
N SER A 12 4.94 -11.78 -11.73
CA SER A 12 5.76 -12.56 -10.81
C SER A 12 7.21 -12.45 -11.25
N GLN A 13 8.11 -12.21 -10.28
CA GLN A 13 9.56 -12.30 -10.48
C GLN A 13 10.10 -13.74 -10.34
N PHE A 14 9.22 -14.70 -10.05
CA PHE A 14 9.60 -16.08 -9.81
C PHE A 14 9.31 -16.95 -11.02
N PRO A 15 10.17 -17.94 -11.34
CA PRO A 15 9.91 -18.89 -12.42
C PRO A 15 8.56 -19.62 -12.24
N PRO A 16 7.93 -20.07 -13.34
CA PRO A 16 6.77 -20.94 -13.28
C PRO A 16 7.01 -22.11 -12.33
N THR A 17 5.95 -22.58 -11.65
CA THR A 17 5.96 -23.66 -10.64
C THR A 17 6.58 -23.33 -9.28
N THR A 18 7.15 -22.14 -9.09
CA THR A 18 7.63 -21.69 -7.76
C THR A 18 6.47 -21.68 -6.75
N LYS A 19 6.66 -22.37 -5.62
CA LYS A 19 5.67 -22.39 -4.53
C LYS A 19 5.65 -21.06 -3.75
N PRO A 20 4.50 -20.67 -3.16
CA PRO A 20 4.36 -19.43 -2.38
C PRO A 20 4.96 -19.58 -0.98
N GLU A 21 6.28 -19.73 -0.92
CA GLU A 21 7.03 -19.88 0.32
C GLU A 21 7.06 -18.59 1.13
N TYR A 22 7.08 -18.70 2.46
CA TYR A 22 6.99 -17.54 3.36
C TYR A 22 8.08 -16.47 3.09
N TYR A 23 9.31 -16.91 2.83
CA TYR A 23 10.44 -16.03 2.55
C TYR A 23 10.33 -15.28 1.21
N ASN A 24 9.40 -15.65 0.33
CA ASN A 24 9.16 -14.95 -0.94
C ASN A 24 8.21 -13.76 -0.80
N PHE A 25 7.40 -13.67 0.28
CA PHE A 25 6.46 -12.56 0.45
C PHE A 25 7.13 -11.19 0.56
N PRO A 26 8.23 -11.01 1.33
CA PRO A 26 8.94 -9.72 1.34
C PRO A 26 9.45 -9.31 -0.04
N LYS A 27 9.99 -10.26 -0.82
CA LYS A 27 10.46 -9.99 -2.19
C LYS A 27 9.32 -9.56 -3.11
N ARG A 28 8.15 -10.20 -3.01
CA ARG A 28 6.94 -9.77 -3.73
C ARG A 28 6.51 -8.36 -3.31
N ASN A 29 6.51 -8.06 -2.01
CA ASN A 29 6.10 -6.76 -1.50
C ASN A 29 7.01 -5.62 -2.01
N TYR A 30 8.29 -5.89 -2.22
CA TYR A 30 9.20 -4.95 -2.88
C TYR A 30 8.73 -4.57 -4.29
N LEU A 31 8.22 -5.52 -5.09
CA LEU A 31 7.63 -5.21 -6.40
C LEU A 31 6.42 -4.28 -6.28
N ILE A 32 5.54 -4.53 -5.31
CA ILE A 32 4.36 -3.67 -5.08
C ILE A 32 4.80 -2.24 -4.77
N ALA A 33 5.75 -2.08 -3.85
CA ALA A 33 6.27 -0.77 -3.47
C ALA A 33 6.99 -0.07 -4.64
N SER A 34 7.78 -0.80 -5.43
CA SER A 34 8.54 -0.21 -6.53
C SER A 34 7.67 0.21 -7.72
N TRP A 35 6.53 -0.42 -7.94
CA TRP A 35 5.66 -0.11 -9.08
C TRP A 35 4.60 0.96 -8.79
N CYS A 36 4.45 1.39 -7.53
CA CYS A 36 3.52 2.45 -7.17
C CYS A 36 4.21 3.83 -7.10
N ARG A 37 3.47 4.91 -7.36
CA ARG A 37 3.90 6.30 -7.07
C ARG A 37 3.54 6.69 -5.63
N LYS A 38 2.32 6.33 -5.23
CA LYS A 38 1.76 6.53 -3.90
C LYS A 38 1.28 5.20 -3.34
N LEU A 39 1.47 4.98 -2.04
CA LEU A 39 1.08 3.77 -1.33
C LEU A 39 0.18 4.14 -0.16
N LEU A 40 -1.02 3.54 -0.11
CA LEU A 40 -1.95 3.70 1.01
C LEU A 40 -1.94 2.43 1.89
N VAL A 41 -1.65 2.60 3.17
CA VAL A 41 -1.83 1.58 4.20
C VAL A 41 -3.15 1.84 4.92
N VAL A 42 -4.13 0.96 4.72
CA VAL A 42 -5.47 1.10 5.32
C VAL A 42 -5.50 0.54 6.74
N GLU A 43 -4.96 -0.66 6.92
CA GLU A 43 -4.85 -1.32 8.22
C GLU A 43 -3.53 -2.10 8.29
N ALA A 44 -2.89 -2.06 9.45
CA ALA A 44 -1.67 -2.79 9.72
C ALA A 44 -1.52 -3.00 11.23
N SER A 45 -1.43 -4.26 11.65
CA SER A 45 -0.93 -4.58 13.00
C SER A 45 0.57 -4.33 13.10
N GLU A 46 1.10 -4.33 14.32
CA GLU A 46 2.52 -4.05 14.61
C GLU A 46 3.50 -4.96 13.84
N LYS A 47 3.10 -6.19 13.51
CA LYS A 47 3.91 -7.16 12.75
C LYS A 47 3.38 -7.41 11.33
N SER A 48 2.55 -6.51 10.80
CA SER A 48 1.94 -6.67 9.48
C SER A 48 2.98 -6.59 8.35
N GLY A 49 2.85 -7.48 7.36
CA GLY A 49 3.61 -7.40 6.11
C GLY A 49 3.35 -6.11 5.30
N ALA A 50 2.25 -5.40 5.57
CA ALA A 50 2.00 -4.09 5.00
C ALA A 50 3.06 -3.05 5.44
N LEU A 51 3.57 -3.15 6.68
CA LEU A 51 4.63 -2.28 7.18
C LEU A 51 5.96 -2.50 6.45
N ILE A 52 6.25 -3.76 6.07
CA ILE A 52 7.41 -4.08 5.23
C ILE A 52 7.29 -3.37 3.88
N THR A 53 6.09 -3.41 3.28
CA THR A 53 5.82 -2.76 1.99
C THR A 53 5.94 -1.23 2.09
N ALA A 54 5.40 -0.63 3.16
CA ALA A 54 5.53 0.80 3.43
C ALA A 54 7.01 1.21 3.60
N ASN A 55 7.81 0.42 4.31
CA ASN A 55 9.24 0.66 4.47
C ASN A 55 9.99 0.60 3.13
N PHE A 56 9.72 -0.40 2.28
CA PHE A 56 10.27 -0.41 0.93
C PHE A 56 9.85 0.81 0.12
N GLY A 57 8.58 1.23 0.21
CA GLY A 57 8.10 2.44 -0.43
C GLY A 57 8.89 3.68 0.01
N ARG A 58 9.15 3.83 1.30
CA ARG A 58 9.99 4.92 1.83
C ARG A 58 11.42 4.89 1.27
N MET A 59 12.05 3.71 1.29
CA MET A 59 13.41 3.55 0.73
C MET A 59 13.47 3.92 -0.76
N LEU A 60 12.38 3.69 -1.49
CA LEU A 60 12.22 4.00 -2.91
C LEU A 60 11.66 5.41 -3.16
N ASN A 61 11.60 6.25 -2.12
CA ASN A 61 11.08 7.62 -2.16
C ASN A 61 9.65 7.70 -2.74
N ARG A 62 8.78 6.75 -2.38
CA ARG A 62 7.34 6.77 -2.69
C ARG A 62 6.59 7.57 -1.63
N GLU A 63 5.49 8.20 -2.04
CA GLU A 63 4.62 8.87 -1.08
C GLU A 63 3.79 7.84 -0.32
N ILE A 64 4.01 7.74 0.99
CA ILE A 64 3.29 6.81 1.85
C ILE A 64 2.17 7.56 2.56
N TYR A 65 0.99 6.96 2.54
CA TYR A 65 -0.20 7.41 3.22
C TYR A 65 -0.68 6.32 4.17
N ALA A 66 -1.20 6.71 5.33
CA ALA A 66 -1.78 5.80 6.30
C ALA A 66 -3.12 6.33 6.79
N VAL A 67 -4.10 5.42 6.91
CA VAL A 67 -5.43 5.75 7.45
C VAL A 67 -5.33 5.84 8.98
N PRO A 68 -5.70 6.97 9.59
CA PRO A 68 -5.81 7.05 11.05
C PRO A 68 -6.95 6.13 11.50
N ASN A 69 -6.71 5.33 12.54
CA ASN A 69 -7.66 4.31 12.95
C ASN A 69 -7.76 4.22 14.49
N ASN A 70 -8.78 3.55 15.01
CA ASN A 70 -9.08 3.43 16.44
C ASN A 70 -7.87 2.89 17.21
N ILE A 71 -7.40 3.64 18.21
CA ILE A 71 -6.21 3.30 19.01
C ILE A 71 -6.33 1.99 19.79
N TYR A 72 -7.55 1.46 19.99
CA TYR A 72 -7.79 0.19 20.67
C TYR A 72 -7.81 -1.03 19.71
N SER A 73 -7.81 -0.81 18.40
CA SER A 73 -7.72 -1.90 17.42
C SER A 73 -6.28 -2.37 17.26
N ARG A 74 -6.07 -3.70 17.26
CA ARG A 74 -4.74 -4.28 17.03
C ARG A 74 -4.26 -4.04 15.60
N GLU A 75 -5.19 -3.93 14.66
CA GLU A 75 -4.97 -3.69 13.23
C GLU A 75 -4.70 -2.21 12.93
N ALA A 76 -4.87 -1.31 13.90
CA ALA A 76 -4.58 0.11 13.79
C ALA A 76 -3.17 0.50 14.28
N ILE A 77 -2.51 -0.36 15.06
CA ILE A 77 -1.25 -0.03 15.74
C ILE A 77 -0.18 0.41 14.72
N GLY A 78 -0.04 -0.32 13.62
CA GLY A 78 0.94 -0.04 12.58
C GLY A 78 0.64 1.22 11.78
N THR A 79 -0.61 1.47 11.38
CA THR A 79 -0.96 2.70 10.65
C THR A 79 -0.78 3.94 11.51
N ASN A 80 -1.22 3.89 12.77
CA ASN A 80 -1.05 5.00 13.71
C ASN A 80 0.43 5.25 14.02
N LYS A 81 1.26 4.20 14.17
CA LYS A 81 2.73 4.36 14.32
C LYS A 81 3.37 4.99 13.08
N LEU A 82 2.96 4.60 11.88
CA LEU A 82 3.46 5.22 10.64
C LEU A 82 3.18 6.72 10.61
N ILE A 83 2.00 7.16 11.06
CA ILE A 83 1.64 8.58 11.14
C ILE A 83 2.48 9.28 12.22
N LEU A 84 2.52 8.72 13.44
CA LEU A 84 3.24 9.28 14.58
C LEU A 84 4.74 9.48 14.31
N GLU A 85 5.38 8.52 13.64
CA GLU A 85 6.81 8.55 13.34
C GLU A 85 7.15 9.33 12.06
N GLU A 86 6.19 10.07 11.51
CA GLU A 86 6.31 10.81 10.23
C GLU A 86 6.76 9.88 9.07
N LYS A 87 6.40 8.60 9.19
CA LYS A 87 6.69 7.59 8.18
C LYS A 87 5.65 7.53 7.06
N ALA A 88 4.47 8.09 7.29
CA ALA A 88 3.41 8.26 6.32
C ALA A 88 2.67 9.58 6.55
N LYS A 89 2.14 10.16 5.47
CA LYS A 89 1.16 11.24 5.53
C LYS A 89 -0.18 10.69 5.99
N ILE A 90 -0.94 11.47 6.75
CA ILE A 90 -2.32 11.09 7.13
C ILE A 90 -3.22 11.05 5.88
N PHE A 91 -3.97 9.97 5.71
CA PHE A 91 -5.00 9.86 4.67
C PHE A 91 -6.38 10.18 5.25
N ILE A 92 -7.04 11.16 4.67
CA ILE A 92 -8.37 11.63 5.06
C ILE A 92 -9.36 11.57 3.90
N ASN A 93 -8.90 11.62 2.64
CA ASN A 93 -9.76 11.46 1.47
C ASN A 93 -8.98 11.10 0.19
N ALA A 94 -9.70 10.59 -0.81
CA ALA A 94 -9.14 10.12 -2.08
C ALA A 94 -8.39 11.19 -2.88
N SER A 95 -8.71 12.47 -2.67
CA SER A 95 -8.09 13.59 -3.38
C SER A 95 -6.57 13.64 -3.17
N GLN A 96 -6.08 13.13 -2.03
CA GLN A 96 -4.65 13.07 -1.72
C GLN A 96 -3.88 12.05 -2.59
N LEU A 97 -4.57 11.05 -3.15
CA LEU A 97 -3.94 10.02 -3.98
C LEU A 97 -4.03 10.33 -5.48
N ILE A 98 -5.00 11.12 -5.90
CA ILE A 98 -5.24 11.40 -7.32
C ILE A 98 -4.37 12.57 -7.76
N ASP A 99 -3.49 12.33 -8.75
CA ASP A 99 -2.65 13.38 -9.34
C ASP A 99 -3.30 14.04 -10.58
N ASP A 100 -4.25 13.36 -11.25
CA ASP A 100 -4.90 13.88 -12.47
C ASP A 100 -6.06 14.82 -12.12
N LYS A 101 -5.89 16.10 -12.43
CA LYS A 101 -6.88 17.18 -12.24
C LYS A 101 -8.23 16.88 -12.90
N ARG A 102 -8.27 16.14 -14.02
CA ARG A 102 -9.53 15.77 -14.69
C ARG A 102 -10.32 14.75 -13.88
N VAL A 103 -9.63 13.84 -13.20
CA VAL A 103 -10.26 12.84 -12.33
C VAL A 103 -10.71 13.48 -11.03
N MET A 104 -9.96 14.46 -10.50
CA MET A 104 -10.32 15.17 -9.28
C MET A 104 -11.67 15.87 -9.33
N ASN A 105 -12.02 16.49 -10.47
CA ASN A 105 -13.29 17.20 -10.64
C ASN A 105 -14.53 16.28 -10.46
N ASN A 106 -14.40 14.99 -10.77
CA ASN A 106 -15.49 14.03 -10.61
C ASN A 106 -15.64 13.53 -9.16
N VAL A 107 -14.55 13.52 -8.38
CA VAL A 107 -14.54 13.05 -6.98
C VAL A 107 -15.06 14.12 -6.02
N GLN A 108 -14.99 15.40 -6.37
CA GLN A 108 -15.55 16.50 -5.56
C GLN A 108 -17.08 16.65 -5.69
N LEU A 109 -17.71 15.96 -6.65
CA LEU A 109 -19.14 16.05 -6.93
C LEU A 109 -19.98 14.92 -6.31
N SER A 110 -19.37 14.06 -5.50
CA SER A 110 -19.97 12.91 -4.82
C SER A 110 -19.68 12.93 -3.33
#